data_AF-A0A2U9AYN2-F1
#
_entry.id   AF-A0A2U9AYN2-F1
#
_cell.length_a   1.000
_cell.length_b   1.000
_cell.length_c   1.000
_cell.angle_alpha   90.00
_cell.angle_beta   90.00
_cell.angle_gamma   90.00
#
_symmetry.space_group_name_H-M   'P 1'
#
loop_
_entity.id
_entity.type
_entity.pdbx_description
1 polymer ?
#
loop_
_entity_poly.entity_id
_entity_poly.type
_entity_poly.pdbx_seq_one_letter_code
_entity_poly.pdbx_strand_id
1 'polypeptide(L)'
;MQQVVCVWVRDPRIQKNDFWHAYVDYEICLHTDSVCFTKKMSSVRRRYSEFVWLRQKLQANSLLMAQLPELPPKNPFFSMNNAQQISERMSGLQEFLKQILQSPLVLSDSCMHLFLQSDLSVSKIEACAAGRTRFSVTQAVRRCGLRRFHSEEDLQKVLGMCCDSDSDSSECRDPEPQIKDTEINKAESTAPLDLMGPGQEETVCCSSGST
;
A
#
# COMPACT_ATOMS: atom_id res chain seq x y z
N MET A 1 10.27 31.61 12.93
CA MET A 1 10.81 30.38 13.54
C MET A 1 10.92 29.33 12.45
N GLN A 2 12.12 28.85 12.14
CA GLN A 2 12.31 27.78 11.15
C GLN A 2 12.08 26.43 11.85
N GLN A 3 11.17 25.61 11.33
CA GLN A 3 10.91 24.27 11.86
C GLN A 3 12.08 23.34 11.49
N VAL A 4 12.49 22.50 12.43
CA VAL A 4 13.60 21.56 12.32
C VAL A 4 13.07 20.15 12.19
N VAL A 5 13.57 19.41 11.20
CA VAL A 5 13.33 17.97 11.03
C VAL A 5 14.67 17.25 11.05
N CYS A 6 14.95 16.52 12.13
CA CYS A 6 16.13 15.69 12.27
C CYS A 6 15.77 14.23 12.03
N VAL A 7 16.55 13.55 11.19
CA VAL A 7 16.38 12.14 10.88
C VAL A 7 17.71 11.39 10.95
N TRP A 8 17.68 10.20 11.52
CA TRP A 8 18.83 9.29 11.61
C TRP A 8 18.45 7.89 11.15
N VAL A 9 19.36 7.22 10.45
CA VAL A 9 19.24 5.80 10.10
C VAL A 9 20.39 5.08 10.76
N ARG A 10 20.09 4.11 11.62
CA ARG A 10 21.08 3.48 12.51
C ARG A 10 20.71 2.03 12.82
N ASP A 11 21.54 1.41 13.66
CA ASP A 11 21.27 0.10 14.27
C ASP A 11 20.82 -0.96 13.25
N PRO A 12 21.69 -1.30 12.27
CA PRO A 12 21.35 -2.33 11.28
C PRO A 12 21.19 -3.68 11.97
N ARG A 13 20.09 -4.38 11.71
CA ARG A 13 19.85 -5.72 12.26
C ARG A 13 19.51 -6.71 11.18
N ILE A 14 20.02 -7.92 11.33
CA ILE A 14 19.64 -9.06 10.49
C ILE A 14 18.36 -9.63 11.09
N GLN A 15 17.26 -9.49 10.36
CA GLN A 15 15.99 -10.15 10.65
C GLN A 15 16.01 -11.53 10.01
N LYS A 16 15.64 -12.56 10.77
CA LYS A 16 15.50 -13.93 10.29
C LYS A 16 14.06 -14.37 10.56
N ASN A 17 13.17 -14.14 9.59
CA ASN A 17 11.83 -14.73 9.66
C ASN A 17 11.92 -16.24 9.45
N ASP A 18 12.67 -16.67 8.44
CA ASP A 18 12.98 -18.08 8.13
C ASP A 18 14.40 -18.17 7.55
N PHE A 19 14.97 -19.38 7.46
CA PHE A 19 16.35 -19.63 6.98
C PHE A 19 16.66 -19.01 5.60
N TRP A 20 15.66 -18.82 4.74
CA TRP A 20 15.81 -18.32 3.36
C TRP A 20 15.39 -16.86 3.17
N HIS A 21 14.73 -16.27 4.15
CA HIS A 21 14.13 -14.93 4.03
C HIS A 21 14.80 -13.93 4.97
N ALA A 22 16.07 -14.15 5.26
CA ALA A 22 16.86 -13.20 6.05
C ALA A 22 17.04 -11.88 5.29
N TYR A 23 16.90 -10.76 6.00
CA TYR A 23 17.14 -9.42 5.45
C TYR A 23 17.74 -8.50 6.50
N VAL A 24 18.36 -7.40 6.06
CA VAL A 24 18.80 -6.33 6.95
C VAL A 24 17.77 -5.22 6.95
N ASP A 25 17.34 -4.83 8.15
CA ASP A 25 16.58 -3.62 8.39
C ASP A 25 17.40 -2.58 9.18
N TYR A 26 16.91 -1.35 9.16
CA TYR A 26 17.54 -0.22 9.82
C TYR A 26 16.52 0.47 10.72
N GLU A 27 16.95 0.93 11.89
CA GLU A 27 16.17 1.82 12.73
C GLU A 27 16.19 3.22 12.12
N ILE A 28 15.02 3.77 11.80
CA ILE A 28 14.84 5.17 11.44
C ILE A 28 14.33 5.90 12.67
N CYS A 29 15.06 6.93 13.08
CA CYS A 29 14.63 7.83 14.15
C CYS A 29 14.38 9.22 13.62
N LEU A 30 13.24 9.77 13.99
CA LEU A 30 12.83 11.12 13.64
C LEU A 30 12.63 11.93 14.92
N HIS A 31 13.15 13.15 14.92
CA HIS A 31 12.90 14.17 15.93
C HIS A 31 12.60 15.49 15.22
N THR A 32 11.47 16.12 15.53
CA THR A 32 11.04 17.34 14.85
C THR A 32 10.16 18.21 15.74
N ASP A 33 10.23 19.52 15.53
CA ASP A 33 9.27 20.49 16.06
C ASP A 33 8.16 20.83 15.04
N SER A 34 8.26 20.32 13.80
CA SER A 34 7.37 20.64 12.70
C SER A 34 5.94 20.18 12.96
N VAL A 35 4.98 20.99 12.51
CA VAL A 35 3.54 20.66 12.58
C VAL A 35 3.10 19.70 11.47
N CYS A 36 3.94 19.46 10.47
CA CYS A 36 3.67 18.49 9.40
C CYS A 36 3.62 17.05 9.95
N PHE A 37 4.24 16.77 11.09
CA PHE A 37 4.31 15.44 11.68
C PHE A 37 3.34 15.27 12.85
N THR A 38 2.72 14.08 12.93
CA THR A 38 1.80 13.75 14.02
C THR A 38 2.54 13.53 15.34
N LYS A 39 3.70 12.86 15.30
CA LYS A 39 4.58 12.69 16.46
C LYS A 39 5.81 13.57 16.33
N LYS A 40 6.23 14.18 17.44
CA LYS A 40 7.50 14.94 17.53
C LYS A 40 8.72 14.01 17.56
N MET A 41 8.54 12.78 18.03
CA MET A 41 9.56 11.73 18.01
C MET A 41 8.95 10.41 17.55
N SER A 42 9.62 9.72 16.62
CA SER A 42 9.28 8.35 16.23
C SER A 42 10.53 7.51 16.01
N SER A 43 10.41 6.21 16.27
CA SER A 43 11.39 5.20 15.86
C SER A 43 10.65 4.05 15.21
N VAL A 44 11.05 3.69 14.00
CA VAL A 44 10.48 2.59 13.20
C VAL A 44 11.61 1.81 12.56
N ARG A 45 11.36 0.55 12.17
CA ARG A 45 12.34 -0.26 11.44
C ARG A 45 11.89 -0.49 10.01
N ARG A 46 12.79 -0.26 9.05
CA ARG A 46 12.51 -0.41 7.62
C ARG A 46 13.69 -1.09 6.92
N ARG A 47 13.39 -1.97 5.98
CA ARG A 47 14.40 -2.61 5.12
C ARG A 47 14.57 -1.85 3.80
N TYR A 48 15.70 -2.05 3.13
CA TYR A 48 16.03 -1.33 1.89
C TYR A 48 14.93 -1.40 0.81
N SER A 49 14.29 -2.55 0.61
CA SER A 49 13.25 -2.66 -0.42
C SER A 49 12.03 -1.76 -0.16
N GLU A 50 11.74 -1.46 1.11
CA GLU A 50 10.65 -0.55 1.47
C GLU A 50 11.02 0.90 1.15
N PHE A 51 12.29 1.28 1.24
CA PHE A 51 12.75 2.58 0.74
C PHE A 51 12.63 2.70 -0.78
N VAL A 52 12.95 1.62 -1.51
CA VAL A 52 12.74 1.56 -2.97
C VAL A 52 11.27 1.80 -3.32
N TRP A 53 10.37 1.09 -2.63
CA TRP A 53 8.93 1.30 -2.76
C TRP A 53 8.54 2.75 -2.43
N LEU A 54 9.01 3.30 -1.31
CA LEU A 54 8.69 4.67 -0.89
C LEU A 54 9.09 5.68 -1.96
N ARG A 55 10.32 5.58 -2.50
CA ARG A 55 10.80 6.47 -3.55
C ARG A 55 9.91 6.40 -4.80
N GLN A 56 9.58 5.18 -5.24
CA GLN A 56 8.69 4.99 -6.39
C GLN A 56 7.29 5.57 -6.14
N LYS A 57 6.75 5.36 -4.93
CA LYS A 57 5.42 5.83 -4.54
C LYS A 57 5.36 7.36 -4.50
N LEU A 58 6.34 7.99 -3.89
CA LEU A 58 6.47 9.45 -3.84
C LEU A 58 6.66 10.04 -5.25
N GLN A 59 7.43 9.38 -6.11
CA GLN A 59 7.64 9.82 -7.49
C GLN A 59 6.35 9.75 -8.32
N ALA A 60 5.53 8.72 -8.11
CA ALA A 60 4.23 8.58 -8.78
C ALA A 60 3.22 9.63 -8.30
N ASN A 61 3.23 9.96 -7.02
CA ASN A 61 2.28 10.90 -6.41
C ASN A 61 2.66 12.37 -6.65
N SER A 62 3.93 12.70 -6.90
CA SER A 62 4.40 14.09 -6.97
C SER A 62 4.02 14.84 -8.25
N LEU A 63 3.44 14.17 -9.26
CA LEU A 63 2.87 14.69 -10.54
C LEU A 63 3.73 15.68 -11.36
N LEU A 64 4.85 16.19 -10.86
CA LEU A 64 5.62 17.28 -11.44
C LEU A 64 7.10 17.12 -11.09
N MET A 65 7.87 16.45 -11.96
CA MET A 65 9.31 16.66 -12.26
C MET A 65 10.33 16.79 -11.10
N ALA A 66 9.98 16.61 -9.84
CA ALA A 66 10.93 16.62 -8.74
C ALA A 66 11.75 15.34 -8.85
N GLN A 67 13.01 15.47 -9.28
CA GLN A 67 13.97 14.38 -9.21
C GLN A 67 14.17 14.04 -7.73
N LEU A 68 13.46 13.00 -7.27
CA LEU A 68 13.70 12.48 -5.94
C LEU A 68 15.15 11.99 -5.88
N PRO A 69 15.87 12.32 -4.80
CA PRO A 69 17.20 11.82 -4.53
C PRO A 69 17.31 10.33 -4.83
N GLU A 70 18.46 9.94 -5.37
CA GLU A 70 18.73 8.53 -5.60
C GLU A 70 18.91 7.81 -4.27
N LEU A 71 18.42 6.57 -4.21
CA LEU A 71 18.76 5.67 -3.13
C LEU A 71 20.17 5.13 -3.36
N PRO A 72 20.87 4.68 -2.30
CA PRO A 72 22.10 3.93 -2.48
C PRO A 72 21.84 2.78 -3.46
N PRO A 73 22.73 2.56 -4.43
CA PRO A 73 22.47 1.67 -5.56
C PRO A 73 22.14 0.26 -5.09
N LYS A 74 21.23 -0.40 -5.80
CA LYS A 74 20.90 -1.79 -5.53
C LYS A 74 22.10 -2.65 -5.94
N ASN A 75 22.92 -3.01 -4.96
CA ASN A 75 24.05 -3.93 -5.17
C ASN A 75 23.51 -5.37 -5.32
N PRO A 76 23.65 -6.01 -6.50
CA PRO A 76 23.23 -7.40 -6.70
C PRO A 76 24.07 -8.40 -5.88
N PHE A 77 25.28 -8.01 -5.47
CA PHE A 77 26.18 -8.79 -4.61
C PHE A 77 26.22 -8.25 -3.17
N PHE A 78 25.09 -7.70 -2.69
CA PHE A 78 24.99 -7.25 -1.32
C PHE A 78 25.09 -8.42 -0.34
N SER A 79 26.05 -8.36 0.58
CA SER A 79 26.26 -9.33 1.64
C SER A 79 25.82 -8.78 2.99
N MET A 80 24.92 -9.50 3.67
CA MET A 80 24.48 -9.18 5.04
C MET A 80 25.57 -9.40 6.10
N ASN A 81 26.72 -9.95 5.71
CA ASN A 81 27.88 -10.17 6.57
C ASN A 81 28.97 -9.11 6.32
N ASN A 82 28.81 -8.25 5.31
CA ASN A 82 29.77 -7.20 5.00
C ASN A 82 29.37 -5.89 5.69
N ALA A 83 30.05 -5.59 6.80
CA ALA A 83 29.78 -4.39 7.61
C ALA A 83 29.97 -3.08 6.82
N GLN A 84 30.92 -3.03 5.89
CA GLN A 84 31.14 -1.85 5.05
C GLN A 84 29.94 -1.59 4.14
N GLN A 85 29.46 -2.61 3.42
CA GLN A 85 28.28 -2.49 2.55
C GLN A 85 27.02 -2.10 3.33
N ILE A 86 26.85 -2.65 4.54
CA ILE A 86 25.73 -2.30 5.43
C ILE A 86 25.80 -0.83 5.85
N SER A 87 26.99 -0.35 6.22
CA SER A 87 27.23 1.02 6.67
C SER A 87 27.07 2.04 5.53
N GLU A 88 27.62 1.76 4.34
CA GLU A 88 27.46 2.59 3.15
C GLU A 88 25.98 2.73 2.78
N ARG A 89 25.24 1.61 2.77
CA ARG A 89 23.80 1.64 2.54
C ARG A 89 23.07 2.44 3.62
N MET A 90 23.40 2.24 4.90
CA MET A 90 22.80 2.98 6.02
C MET A 90 22.98 4.50 5.86
N SER A 91 24.21 4.93 5.53
CA SER A 91 24.54 6.33 5.28
C SER A 91 23.75 6.90 4.10
N GLY A 92 23.70 6.17 2.98
CA GLY A 92 22.92 6.59 1.80
C GLY A 92 21.41 6.66 2.06
N LEU A 93 20.86 5.76 2.88
CA LEU A 93 19.46 5.81 3.30
C LEU A 93 19.17 7.04 4.18
N GLN A 94 20.10 7.38 5.07
CA GLN A 94 19.98 8.59 5.89
C GLN A 94 20.01 9.86 5.04
N GLU A 95 20.93 9.94 4.09
CA GLU A 95 21.05 11.09 3.20
C GLU A 95 19.81 11.24 2.30
N PHE A 96 19.30 10.15 1.76
CA PHE A 96 18.02 10.12 1.03
C PHE A 96 16.89 10.74 1.87
N LEU A 97 16.71 10.30 3.11
CA LEU A 97 15.66 10.85 4.00
C LEU A 97 15.88 12.33 4.30
N LYS A 98 17.12 12.75 4.60
CA LYS A 98 17.45 14.15 4.87
C LYS A 98 17.08 15.06 3.70
N GLN A 99 17.30 14.61 2.48
CA GLN A 99 16.99 15.40 1.29
C GLN A 99 15.48 15.46 1.00
N ILE A 100 14.77 14.31 1.03
CA ILE A 100 13.32 14.32 0.71
C ILE A 100 12.48 15.05 1.76
N LEU A 101 12.93 15.07 3.02
CA LEU A 101 12.24 15.73 4.13
C LEU A 101 12.29 17.26 4.05
N GLN A 102 13.09 17.83 3.15
CA GLN A 102 13.13 19.27 2.88
C GLN A 102 11.99 19.72 1.96
N SER A 103 11.34 18.79 1.24
CA SER A 103 10.29 19.11 0.27
C SER A 103 8.90 19.14 0.91
N PRO A 104 8.20 20.28 0.93
CA PRO A 104 6.83 20.35 1.42
C PRO A 104 5.85 19.44 0.67
N LEU A 105 6.12 19.17 -0.62
CA LEU A 105 5.32 18.25 -1.44
C LEU A 105 5.48 16.79 -1.00
N VAL A 106 6.66 16.39 -0.53
CA VAL A 106 6.86 15.06 0.04
C VAL A 106 6.22 14.99 1.44
N LEU A 107 6.33 16.07 2.21
CA LEU A 107 5.72 16.17 3.54
C LEU A 107 4.19 16.21 3.52
N SER A 108 3.53 16.45 2.39
CA SER A 108 2.07 16.34 2.28
C SER A 108 1.60 14.91 2.00
N ASP A 109 2.49 13.98 1.64
CA ASP A 109 2.13 12.61 1.32
C ASP A 109 1.94 11.75 2.57
N SER A 110 0.75 11.15 2.71
CA SER A 110 0.43 10.27 3.84
C SER A 110 1.31 9.01 3.91
N CYS A 111 1.79 8.50 2.77
CA CYS A 111 2.69 7.34 2.72
C CYS A 111 4.02 7.67 3.40
N MET A 112 4.51 8.91 3.26
CA MET A 112 5.74 9.36 3.91
C MET A 112 5.61 9.33 5.44
N HIS A 113 4.49 9.85 5.95
CA HIS A 113 4.20 9.87 7.39
C HIS A 113 4.02 8.46 7.96
N LEU A 114 3.28 7.61 7.26
CA LEU A 114 3.08 6.22 7.66
C LEU A 114 4.40 5.45 7.65
N PHE A 115 5.26 5.69 6.66
CA PHE A 115 6.58 5.06 6.57
C PHE A 115 7.47 5.41 7.76
N LEU A 116 7.49 6.68 8.19
CA LEU A 116 8.36 7.18 9.27
C LEU A 116 7.78 7.06 10.69
N GLN A 117 6.46 6.99 10.83
CA GLN A 117 5.79 7.10 12.14
C GLN A 117 4.85 5.93 12.46
N SER A 118 4.81 4.88 11.63
CA SER A 118 4.03 3.66 11.89
C SER A 118 4.80 2.38 11.57
N ASP A 119 4.41 1.28 12.23
CA ASP A 119 4.94 -0.07 11.99
C ASP A 119 4.15 -0.84 10.89
N LEU A 120 3.37 -0.12 10.07
CA LEU A 120 2.57 -0.75 9.01
C LEU A 120 3.48 -1.32 7.92
N SER A 121 3.13 -2.51 7.41
CA SER A 121 3.72 -3.04 6.18
C SER A 121 3.35 -2.18 4.98
N VAL A 122 4.14 -2.24 3.91
CA VAL A 122 3.91 -1.49 2.65
C VAL A 122 2.46 -1.62 2.17
N SER A 123 1.92 -2.83 2.08
CA SER A 123 0.53 -3.05 1.63
C SER A 123 -0.50 -2.38 2.55
N LYS A 124 -0.27 -2.36 3.87
CA LYS A 124 -1.14 -1.67 4.83
C LYS A 124 -1.00 -0.15 4.73
N ILE A 125 0.19 0.37 4.40
CA ILE A 125 0.39 1.80 4.13
C ILE A 125 -0.44 2.22 2.92
N GLU A 126 -0.36 1.46 1.82
CA GLU A 126 -1.13 1.76 0.60
C GLU A 126 -2.63 1.67 0.83
N ALA A 127 -3.10 0.65 1.56
CA ALA A 127 -4.51 0.53 1.92
C ALA A 127 -4.96 1.73 2.77
N CYS A 128 -4.15 2.14 3.76
CA CYS A 128 -4.49 3.25 4.64
C CYS A 128 -4.49 4.60 3.91
N ALA A 129 -3.49 4.86 3.09
CA ALA A 129 -3.40 6.07 2.26
C ALA A 129 -4.56 6.17 1.24
N ALA A 130 -5.06 5.03 0.76
CA ALA A 130 -6.22 4.94 -0.14
C ALA A 130 -7.57 4.94 0.59
N GLY A 131 -7.61 5.06 1.92
CA GLY A 131 -8.86 5.02 2.70
C GLY A 131 -9.52 3.64 2.77
N ARG A 132 -8.78 2.55 2.47
CA ARG A 132 -9.26 1.16 2.47
C ARG A 132 -9.04 0.43 3.79
N THR A 133 -8.63 1.12 4.85
CA THR A 133 -8.48 0.56 6.20
C THR A 133 -9.53 1.09 7.16
N ARG A 134 -9.87 0.32 8.21
CA ARG A 134 -10.79 0.76 9.28
C ARG A 134 -10.21 1.85 10.21
N PHE A 135 -8.95 2.23 10.01
CA PHE A 135 -8.28 3.27 10.79
C PHE A 135 -7.69 4.34 9.87
N SER A 136 -7.57 5.56 10.39
CA SER A 136 -6.94 6.68 9.69
C SER A 136 -5.42 6.70 9.86
N VAL A 137 -4.75 7.52 9.05
CA VAL A 137 -3.30 7.78 9.15
C VAL A 137 -2.91 8.17 10.57
N THR A 138 -3.60 9.14 11.16
CA THR A 138 -3.33 9.62 12.53
C THR A 138 -3.52 8.53 13.57
N GLN A 139 -4.54 7.67 13.42
CA GLN A 139 -4.75 6.54 14.31
C GLN A 139 -3.62 5.51 14.20
N ALA A 140 -3.17 5.19 12.98
CA ALA A 140 -2.04 4.29 12.76
C ALA A 140 -0.75 4.84 13.40
N VAL A 141 -0.46 6.12 13.18
CA VAL A 141 0.73 6.78 13.74
C VAL A 141 0.68 6.79 15.27
N ARG A 142 -0.47 7.15 15.87
CA ARG A 142 -0.61 7.17 17.34
C ARG A 142 -0.41 5.80 17.98
N ARG A 143 -0.87 4.72 17.34
CA ARG A 143 -0.76 3.33 17.86
C ARG A 143 0.67 2.77 17.79
N CYS A 144 1.51 3.25 16.89
CA CYS A 144 2.90 2.80 16.77
C CYS A 144 3.70 3.09 18.04
N GLY A 145 4.54 2.16 18.48
CA GLY A 145 5.36 2.31 19.70
C GLY A 145 4.63 2.17 21.05
N LEU A 146 3.30 1.97 21.08
CA LEU A 146 2.56 1.70 22.33
C LEU A 146 2.82 0.30 22.91
N ARG A 147 3.48 -0.60 22.18
CA ARG A 147 3.67 -2.01 22.61
C ARG A 147 4.48 -2.20 23.90
N ARG A 148 4.98 -1.14 24.53
CA ARG A 148 5.71 -1.21 25.82
C ARG A 148 4.83 -1.06 27.07
N PHE A 149 3.54 -0.72 26.97
CA PHE A 149 2.74 -0.34 28.15
C PHE A 149 1.31 -0.91 28.24
N HIS A 150 0.95 -1.94 27.46
CA HIS A 150 -0.42 -2.50 27.49
C HIS A 150 -0.45 -3.99 27.87
N SER A 151 -1.43 -4.37 28.69
CA SER A 151 -1.73 -5.77 29.03
C SER A 151 -2.28 -6.52 27.80
N GLU A 152 -2.24 -7.85 27.83
CA GLU A 152 -2.66 -8.74 26.73
C GLU A 152 -4.09 -8.46 26.21
N GLU A 153 -4.97 -7.97 27.06
CA GLU A 153 -6.39 -7.67 26.74
C GLU A 153 -6.54 -6.47 25.78
N ASP A 154 -5.71 -5.43 25.92
CA ASP A 154 -5.66 -4.30 25.00
C ASP A 154 -5.03 -4.71 23.65
N LEU A 155 -4.09 -5.65 23.69
CA LEU A 155 -3.46 -6.23 22.52
C LEU A 155 -4.50 -6.95 21.64
N GLN A 156 -5.46 -7.65 22.25
CA GLN A 156 -6.55 -8.35 21.56
C GLN A 156 -7.45 -7.39 20.78
N LYS A 157 -7.76 -6.20 21.33
CA LYS A 157 -8.53 -5.15 20.62
C LYS A 157 -7.72 -4.49 19.49
N VAL A 158 -6.42 -4.29 19.70
CA VAL A 158 -5.53 -3.71 18.67
C VAL A 158 -5.27 -4.69 17.53
N LEU A 159 -5.06 -5.97 17.83
CA LEU A 159 -4.91 -7.04 16.84
C LEU A 159 -6.23 -7.35 16.14
N GLY A 160 -7.37 -7.38 16.85
CA GLY A 160 -8.69 -7.63 16.25
C GLY A 160 -9.14 -6.59 15.22
N MET A 161 -8.49 -5.42 15.17
CA MET A 161 -8.68 -4.43 14.09
C MET A 161 -7.65 -4.56 12.95
N CYS A 162 -6.70 -5.48 13.04
CA CYS A 162 -5.57 -5.65 12.11
C CYS A 162 -5.46 -7.04 11.46
N CYS A 163 -6.29 -8.00 11.86
CA CYS A 163 -6.37 -9.33 11.26
C CYS A 163 -7.81 -9.58 10.77
N ASP A 164 -8.08 -9.20 9.53
CA ASP A 164 -9.03 -9.98 8.73
C ASP A 164 -8.15 -11.07 8.10
N SER A 165 -8.21 -12.28 8.66
CA SER A 165 -7.68 -13.45 7.96
C SER A 165 -8.66 -13.75 6.84
N ASP A 166 -8.22 -13.66 5.59
CA ASP A 166 -8.98 -14.13 4.43
C ASP A 166 -9.13 -15.66 4.55
N SER A 167 -10.15 -16.11 5.28
CA SER A 167 -10.67 -17.48 5.17
C SER A 167 -11.72 -17.49 4.08
N ASP A 168 -11.27 -17.79 2.87
CA ASP A 168 -12.12 -18.10 1.74
C ASP A 168 -12.73 -19.48 1.97
N SER A 169 -14.01 -19.53 2.33
CA SER A 169 -14.83 -20.74 2.28
C SER A 169 -16.28 -20.30 2.08
N SER A 170 -16.61 -19.99 0.83
CA SER A 170 -17.99 -19.90 0.38
C SER A 170 -18.47 -21.29 -0.04
N GLU A 171 -19.16 -22.00 0.86
CA GLU A 171 -20.15 -23.00 0.45
C GLU A 171 -21.51 -22.30 0.40
N CYS A 172 -21.90 -21.84 -0.78
CA CYS A 172 -23.27 -21.41 -1.05
C CYS A 172 -24.16 -22.66 -1.07
N ARG A 173 -24.96 -22.87 -0.02
CA ARG A 173 -26.11 -23.78 -0.06
C ARG A 173 -27.34 -22.98 -0.45
N ASP A 174 -27.82 -23.17 -1.67
CA ASP A 174 -29.15 -22.73 -2.10
C ASP A 174 -30.25 -23.56 -1.40
N PRO A 175 -31.36 -22.95 -0.97
CA PRO A 175 -32.60 -23.66 -0.70
C PRO A 175 -33.50 -23.67 -1.96
N GLU A 176 -33.81 -24.86 -2.48
CA GLU A 176 -34.85 -25.07 -3.50
C GLU A 176 -36.24 -24.63 -2.99
N PRO A 177 -37.06 -23.94 -3.81
CA PRO A 177 -38.48 -23.81 -3.55
C PRO A 177 -39.27 -24.94 -4.24
N GLN A 178 -39.96 -25.76 -3.44
CA GLN A 178 -40.97 -26.70 -3.92
C GLN A 178 -42.24 -25.94 -4.33
N ILE A 179 -42.66 -26.09 -5.59
CA ILE A 179 -44.00 -25.70 -6.06
C ILE A 179 -44.74 -26.98 -6.44
N LYS A 180 -45.86 -27.23 -5.74
CA LYS A 180 -46.83 -28.27 -6.05
C LYS A 180 -47.80 -27.78 -7.11
N ASP A 181 -48.05 -28.63 -8.10
CA ASP A 181 -49.00 -28.43 -9.20
C ASP A 181 -50.45 -28.32 -8.72
N THR A 182 -51.23 -27.45 -9.38
CA THR A 182 -52.68 -27.65 -9.54
C THR A 182 -53.14 -27.00 -10.85
N GLU A 183 -53.71 -27.83 -11.72
CA GLU A 183 -54.29 -27.54 -13.03
C GLU A 183 -55.53 -26.63 -12.95
N ILE A 184 -55.83 -25.86 -14.02
CA ILE A 184 -57.18 -25.58 -14.58
C ILE A 184 -57.06 -24.98 -16.01
N ASN A 185 -57.43 -25.81 -17.00
CA ASN A 185 -58.28 -25.63 -18.20
C ASN A 185 -58.35 -24.32 -19.04
N LYS A 186 -57.93 -24.47 -20.31
CA LYS A 186 -58.63 -24.25 -21.62
C LYS A 186 -59.28 -22.88 -21.98
N ALA A 187 -58.78 -22.24 -23.05
CA ALA A 187 -59.54 -21.92 -24.29
C ALA A 187 -58.68 -21.26 -25.41
N GLU A 188 -59.11 -21.52 -26.66
CA GLU A 188 -58.62 -21.16 -28.01
C GLU A 188 -58.35 -19.67 -28.33
N SER A 189 -57.38 -19.37 -29.23
CA SER A 189 -57.62 -19.05 -30.66
C SER A 189 -56.49 -18.26 -31.36
N THR A 190 -56.14 -18.72 -32.58
CA THR A 190 -55.64 -18.00 -33.79
C THR A 190 -54.21 -17.41 -33.86
N ALA A 191 -53.34 -18.10 -34.63
CA ALA A 191 -52.17 -17.58 -35.36
C ALA A 191 -52.63 -16.99 -36.73
N PRO A 192 -51.78 -16.34 -37.60
CA PRO A 192 -50.63 -17.01 -38.26
C PRO A 192 -49.37 -16.14 -38.58
N LEU A 193 -48.20 -16.82 -38.70
CA LEU A 193 -47.19 -16.75 -39.80
C LEU A 193 -46.44 -15.39 -40.05
N ASP A 194 -45.15 -15.27 -40.39
CA ASP A 194 -44.18 -16.20 -40.97
C ASP A 194 -42.72 -15.65 -40.94
N LEU A 195 -41.79 -16.61 -40.85
CA LEU A 195 -40.47 -16.78 -41.52
C LEU A 195 -39.33 -15.72 -41.63
N MET A 196 -38.16 -16.19 -41.14
CA MET A 196 -36.80 -16.24 -41.75
C MET A 196 -36.00 -14.96 -42.11
N GLY A 197 -34.78 -14.86 -41.54
CA GLY A 197 -33.64 -14.09 -42.09
C GLY A 197 -32.89 -14.87 -43.19
N PRO A 198 -31.55 -14.79 -43.33
CA PRO A 198 -30.57 -13.69 -43.17
C PRO A 198 -29.77 -13.45 -44.50
N GLY A 199 -28.86 -12.45 -44.57
CA GLY A 199 -27.83 -12.42 -45.65
C GLY A 199 -27.10 -11.09 -45.94
N GLN A 200 -25.78 -11.10 -45.70
CA GLN A 200 -24.63 -10.58 -46.51
C GLN A 200 -24.57 -9.09 -46.98
N GLU A 201 -23.50 -8.33 -46.63
CA GLU A 201 -22.29 -7.98 -47.45
C GLU A 201 -22.63 -7.31 -48.80
N GLU A 202 -22.09 -6.17 -49.28
CA GLU A 202 -20.77 -5.55 -49.17
C GLU A 202 -20.81 -4.10 -49.77
N THR A 203 -19.86 -3.23 -49.36
CA THR A 203 -19.18 -2.13 -50.12
C THR A 203 -19.91 -0.93 -50.79
N VAL A 204 -19.38 0.31 -50.56
CA VAL A 204 -18.67 1.21 -51.53
C VAL A 204 -18.79 2.72 -51.19
N CYS A 205 -17.60 3.37 -51.09
CA CYS A 205 -17.15 4.77 -51.34
C CYS A 205 -17.93 6.04 -50.93
N CYS A 206 -17.19 7.02 -50.36
CA CYS A 206 -16.56 8.11 -51.15
C CYS A 206 -15.59 9.01 -50.34
N SER A 207 -14.31 8.94 -50.73
CA SER A 207 -13.37 10.02 -51.12
C SER A 207 -13.25 11.36 -50.35
N SER A 208 -12.06 11.53 -49.76
CA SER A 208 -11.03 12.59 -49.92
C SER A 208 -11.38 14.00 -50.44
N GLY A 209 -10.78 15.03 -49.83
CA GLY A 209 -10.50 16.32 -50.50
C GLY A 209 -10.03 17.45 -49.57
N SER A 210 -8.74 17.78 -49.65
CA SER A 210 -8.01 18.83 -48.94
C SER A 210 -8.47 20.26 -49.22
N THR A 211 -8.21 21.16 -48.27
CA THR A 211 -7.64 22.49 -48.54
C THR A 211 -6.75 22.89 -47.36
#